data_AF-A0AAN2HAH3-F1
#
_entry.id   AF-A0AAN2HAH3-F1
#
_cell.length_a   1.000
_cell.length_b   1.000
_cell.length_c   1.000
_cell.angle_alpha   90.00
_cell.angle_beta   90.00
_cell.angle_gamma   90.00
#
_symmetry.space_group_name_H-M   'P 1'
#
loop_
_entity.id
_entity.type
_entity.pdbx_description
1 polymer ?
#
loop_
_entity_poly.entity_id
_entity_poly.type
_entity_poly.pdbx_seq_one_letter_code
_entity_poly.pdbx_strand_id
1 'polypeptide(L)'
;MSLNDEEDDIEFINYIPLLASPINSSTCSTSIHDKCPFKQHISENGQNFGSAISSNISQRNFKTLRASHLSQYRDCNRENNTEDKNVISTGIAVNEKYQSVLKLKEKAPQISSAAKRKSFIKERGMLAKCFLARLEDEVFQGRLTSSLEKKEIGIVWSKSFSTTAGRANLKRNNKDAPLGKKTYAYIELSDKVIVTKERLYNTLAHEVCHLACWIIDNEMQNPHGACFKAWGKRIMNNMPYIEITSKHNYDIDFKYKWLCINEKCNKLYGRHSKSINPQKQVCRLCKSQIKQICPKIKQPNAFQIFLKENSKRLRKLHPHITHKELMKKLSDEYHRTKDAKQNVSKSVSLISSSDL
;
A
#
# COMPACT_ATOMS: atom_id res chain seq x y z
N MET A 1 24.69 -13.26 11.49
CA MET A 1 25.47 -12.46 10.51
C MET A 1 25.80 -13.42 9.40
N SER A 2 25.13 -13.28 8.26
CA SER A 2 25.36 -14.10 7.06
C SER A 2 26.58 -13.54 6.34
N LEU A 3 27.54 -14.40 6.02
CA LEU A 3 28.81 -14.08 5.36
C LEU A 3 28.66 -13.63 3.89
N ASN A 4 27.45 -13.28 3.45
CA ASN A 4 27.14 -13.02 2.05
C ASN A 4 27.41 -11.56 1.64
N ASP A 5 27.70 -10.67 2.60
CA ASP A 5 27.91 -9.26 2.29
C ASP A 5 29.28 -9.03 1.61
N GLU A 6 30.30 -9.86 1.86
CA GLU A 6 31.66 -9.69 1.31
C GLU A 6 31.79 -10.15 -0.16
N GLU A 7 31.12 -11.23 -0.57
CA GLU A 7 31.14 -11.68 -1.98
C GLU A 7 30.49 -10.64 -2.92
N ASP A 8 29.43 -9.99 -2.43
CA ASP A 8 28.74 -8.92 -3.15
C ASP A 8 29.67 -7.72 -3.44
N ASP A 9 30.65 -7.45 -2.57
CA ASP A 9 31.58 -6.32 -2.73
C ASP A 9 32.58 -6.58 -3.87
N ILE A 10 33.03 -7.83 -4.07
CA ILE A 10 33.97 -8.17 -5.16
C ILE A 10 33.27 -8.07 -6.50
N GLU A 11 32.05 -8.61 -6.63
CA GLU A 11 31.29 -8.50 -7.88
C GLU A 11 30.91 -7.04 -8.18
N PHE A 12 30.67 -6.23 -7.15
CA PHE A 12 30.43 -4.80 -7.28
C PHE A 12 31.62 -4.04 -7.88
N ILE A 13 32.87 -4.46 -7.59
CA ILE A 13 34.08 -3.85 -8.18
C ILE A 13 34.08 -3.97 -9.71
N ASN A 14 33.58 -5.08 -10.26
CA ASN A 14 33.49 -5.26 -11.72
C ASN A 14 32.55 -4.26 -12.41
N TYR A 15 31.61 -3.67 -11.66
CA TYR A 15 30.71 -2.63 -12.16
C TYR A 15 31.26 -1.20 -11.94
N ILE A 16 32.33 -1.01 -11.14
CA ILE A 16 32.96 0.31 -10.90
C ILE A 16 33.45 0.97 -12.20
N PRO A 17 34.12 0.29 -13.15
CA PRO A 17 34.54 0.94 -14.41
C PRO A 17 33.36 1.51 -15.19
N LEU A 18 32.19 0.85 -15.11
CA LEU A 18 30.96 1.35 -15.70
C LEU A 18 30.40 2.56 -14.91
N LEU A 19 30.67 2.69 -13.60
CA LEU A 19 30.32 3.88 -12.79
C LEU A 19 31.18 5.11 -13.10
N ALA A 20 32.47 4.91 -13.36
CA ALA A 20 33.46 5.99 -13.42
C ALA A 20 33.60 6.61 -14.81
N SER A 21 33.23 5.90 -15.87
CA SER A 21 33.36 6.39 -17.23
C SER A 21 32.29 7.44 -17.54
N PRO A 22 32.64 8.68 -17.92
CA PRO A 22 31.71 9.58 -18.57
C PRO A 22 31.30 8.91 -19.89
N ILE A 23 30.05 8.50 -20.00
CA ILE A 23 29.57 7.85 -21.22
C ILE A 23 29.21 8.96 -22.21
N ASN A 24 29.88 8.95 -23.36
CA ASN A 24 29.83 10.00 -24.39
C ASN A 24 28.39 10.44 -24.71
N SER A 25 28.15 11.75 -24.61
CA SER A 25 26.91 12.39 -25.00
C SER A 25 26.71 12.29 -26.51
N SER A 26 25.74 11.49 -26.96
CA SER A 26 25.15 11.68 -28.30
C SER A 26 23.76 12.29 -28.14
N THR A 27 23.49 13.32 -28.94
CA THR A 27 22.30 14.16 -28.89
C THR A 27 21.05 13.37 -29.27
N CYS A 28 20.06 13.25 -28.35
CA CYS A 28 18.76 12.68 -28.66
C CYS A 28 17.66 13.76 -28.63
N SER A 29 16.99 13.93 -29.76
CA SER A 29 15.92 14.91 -29.99
C SER A 29 14.54 14.30 -29.74
N THR A 30 13.82 14.68 -28.67
CA THR A 30 12.37 14.36 -28.55
C THR A 30 11.56 15.43 -27.78
N SER A 31 10.33 15.70 -28.25
CA SER A 31 9.46 16.83 -27.86
C SER A 31 8.62 16.62 -26.58
N ILE A 32 9.00 15.70 -25.69
CA ILE A 32 8.23 15.43 -24.46
C ILE A 32 8.51 16.49 -23.37
N HIS A 33 9.57 17.30 -23.52
CA HIS A 33 9.99 18.24 -22.48
C HIS A 33 9.03 19.42 -22.25
N ASP A 34 8.26 19.86 -23.25
CA ASP A 34 7.47 21.12 -23.13
C ASP A 34 6.31 21.05 -22.14
N LYS A 35 5.85 19.84 -21.77
CA LYS A 35 4.77 19.64 -20.78
C LYS A 35 5.26 19.08 -19.45
N CYS A 36 6.56 18.83 -19.31
CA CYS A 36 7.13 18.34 -18.07
C CYS A 36 7.21 19.48 -17.04
N PRO A 37 6.54 19.38 -15.87
CA PRO A 37 6.54 20.47 -14.87
C PRO A 37 7.88 20.63 -14.13
N PHE A 38 8.95 19.99 -14.58
CA PHE A 38 10.28 20.07 -13.97
C PHE A 38 11.06 21.28 -14.51
N LYS A 39 10.55 22.49 -14.26
CA LYS A 39 11.37 23.71 -14.22
C LYS A 39 11.19 24.28 -12.81
N GLN A 40 12.30 24.49 -12.09
CA GLN A 40 12.42 25.16 -10.78
C GLN A 40 12.25 24.30 -9.51
N HIS A 41 13.38 23.97 -8.88
CA HIS A 41 13.68 24.26 -7.47
C HIS A 41 15.15 23.87 -7.20
N ILE A 42 16.08 24.68 -7.71
CA ILE A 42 17.47 24.69 -7.23
C ILE A 42 17.66 26.08 -6.64
N SER A 43 17.23 26.26 -5.40
CA SER A 43 17.57 27.44 -4.61
C SER A 43 18.72 27.04 -3.69
N GLU A 44 19.90 27.50 -4.06
CA GLU A 44 20.92 28.07 -3.18
C GLU A 44 21.03 27.46 -1.78
N ASN A 45 21.93 26.50 -1.64
CA ASN A 45 22.77 26.36 -0.44
C ASN A 45 24.06 25.66 -0.87
N GLY A 46 24.89 26.41 -1.61
CA GLY A 46 26.28 26.06 -1.83
C GLY A 46 27.05 26.29 -0.54
N GLN A 47 27.22 25.23 0.26
CA GLN A 47 28.27 25.21 1.27
C GLN A 47 29.24 24.08 0.92
N ASN A 48 30.40 24.56 0.50
CA ASN A 48 31.59 23.85 0.08
C ASN A 48 32.15 23.06 1.28
N PHE A 49 31.81 21.77 1.41
CA PHE A 49 32.46 20.91 2.41
C PHE A 49 33.63 20.20 1.75
N GLY A 50 34.79 20.86 1.87
CA GLY A 50 36.08 20.29 1.53
C GLY A 50 36.38 19.05 2.37
N SER A 51 36.97 18.09 1.68
CA SER A 51 37.50 16.81 2.15
C SER A 51 38.39 16.96 3.39
N ALA A 52 38.08 16.22 4.45
CA ALA A 52 39.04 15.84 5.47
C ALA A 52 38.74 14.40 5.91
N ILE A 53 39.41 13.47 5.24
CA ILE A 53 39.55 12.08 5.68
C ILE A 53 40.48 12.12 6.89
N SER A 54 39.98 11.81 8.07
CA SER A 54 40.84 11.41 9.18
C SER A 54 40.20 10.26 9.93
N SER A 55 40.86 9.12 9.78
CA SER A 55 40.67 7.87 10.50
C SER A 55 40.79 8.08 12.00
N ASN A 56 39.73 7.80 12.76
CA ASN A 56 39.85 7.42 14.16
C ASN A 56 38.81 6.34 14.50
N ILE A 57 39.27 5.11 14.35
CA ILE A 57 38.62 3.89 14.82
C ILE A 57 38.64 3.91 16.34
N SER A 58 37.49 4.13 16.98
CA SER A 58 37.31 3.82 18.40
C SER A 58 36.23 2.75 18.53
N GLN A 59 36.70 1.54 18.81
CA GLN A 59 35.90 0.36 19.12
C GLN A 59 34.92 0.69 20.26
N ARG A 60 33.61 0.64 19.97
CA ARG A 60 32.59 0.62 21.02
C ARG A 60 31.91 -0.74 21.03
N ASN A 61 32.08 -1.42 22.14
CA ASN A 61 31.53 -2.72 22.48
C ASN A 61 29.99 -2.71 22.36
N PHE A 62 29.44 -3.25 21.28
CA PHE A 62 28.03 -3.59 21.21
C PHE A 62 27.81 -4.95 21.87
N LYS A 63 27.22 -4.92 23.07
CA LYS A 63 26.72 -6.11 23.77
C LYS A 63 25.70 -6.83 22.89
N THR A 64 26.04 -8.04 22.49
CA THR A 64 25.24 -9.02 21.78
C THR A 64 23.98 -9.38 22.58
N LEU A 65 22.81 -8.87 22.18
CA LEU A 65 21.54 -9.44 22.63
C LEU A 65 21.20 -10.67 21.78
N ARG A 66 21.14 -11.80 22.49
CA ARG A 66 20.91 -13.15 22.02
C ARG A 66 19.56 -13.25 21.29
N ALA A 67 19.60 -13.53 19.99
CA ALA A 67 18.44 -13.92 19.20
C ALA A 67 18.15 -15.40 19.45
N SER A 68 17.07 -15.70 20.16
CA SER A 68 16.55 -17.07 20.29
C SER A 68 15.12 -17.13 19.79
N HIS A 69 14.86 -18.16 18.98
CA HIS A 69 13.55 -18.70 18.62
C HIS A 69 12.91 -18.20 17.31
N LEU A 70 13.59 -18.48 16.20
CA LEU A 70 13.00 -18.57 14.87
C LEU A 70 12.25 -19.92 14.75
N SER A 71 11.04 -19.99 15.31
CA SER A 71 10.18 -21.18 15.21
C SER A 71 9.48 -21.20 13.84
N GLN A 72 9.59 -22.36 13.20
CA GLN A 72 9.19 -22.69 11.84
C GLN A 72 7.72 -22.34 11.57
N TYR A 73 7.53 -21.51 10.55
CA TYR A 73 6.23 -21.00 10.10
C TYR A 73 5.57 -22.06 9.21
N ARG A 74 4.61 -22.82 9.74
CA ARG A 74 3.77 -23.72 8.94
C ARG A 74 2.51 -23.00 8.48
N ASP A 75 2.33 -22.91 7.17
CA ASP A 75 1.08 -22.52 6.53
C ASP A 75 0.04 -23.62 6.75
N CYS A 76 -1.06 -23.29 7.43
CA CYS A 76 -2.26 -24.12 7.41
C CYS A 76 -3.47 -23.26 7.07
N ASN A 77 -3.80 -23.24 5.77
CA ASN A 77 -5.15 -22.95 5.33
C ASN A 77 -6.02 -24.16 5.72
N ARG A 78 -6.90 -24.00 6.71
CA ARG A 78 -7.96 -24.98 6.97
C ARG A 78 -9.30 -24.26 6.90
N GLU A 79 -10.01 -24.54 5.83
CA GLU A 79 -11.41 -24.16 5.62
C GLU A 79 -12.28 -25.06 6.50
N ASN A 80 -12.96 -24.49 7.49
CA ASN A 80 -14.03 -25.18 8.18
C ASN A 80 -15.33 -24.38 7.95
N ASN A 81 -16.19 -24.96 7.13
CA ASN A 81 -17.61 -24.63 7.06
C ASN A 81 -18.28 -25.16 8.33
N THR A 82 -18.69 -24.27 9.22
CA THR A 82 -19.70 -24.58 10.22
C THR A 82 -20.70 -23.43 10.28
N GLU A 83 -21.96 -23.84 10.15
CA GLU A 83 -23.16 -23.05 10.28
C GLU A 83 -23.41 -22.71 11.75
N ASP A 84 -23.96 -21.51 11.94
CA ASP A 84 -24.86 -21.06 13.01
C ASP A 84 -24.79 -21.75 14.38
N LYS A 85 -24.43 -20.96 15.40
CA LYS A 85 -25.17 -20.83 16.66
C LYS A 85 -24.63 -19.67 17.48
N ASN A 86 -25.52 -18.71 17.76
CA ASN A 86 -25.55 -17.79 18.90
C ASN A 86 -24.40 -17.98 19.91
N VAL A 87 -23.31 -17.20 19.81
CA VAL A 87 -22.36 -17.06 20.92
C VAL A 87 -22.38 -15.62 21.41
N ILE A 88 -22.80 -15.53 22.65
CA ILE A 88 -22.97 -14.37 23.51
C ILE A 88 -21.73 -13.49 23.41
N SER A 89 -21.96 -12.21 23.12
CA SER A 89 -20.97 -11.14 23.30
C SER A 89 -20.65 -11.07 24.79
N THR A 90 -19.70 -11.86 25.26
CA THR A 90 -19.06 -11.61 26.55
C THR A 90 -18.43 -10.23 26.44
N GLY A 91 -19.07 -9.26 27.09
CA GLY A 91 -18.53 -7.92 27.27
C GLY A 91 -17.30 -8.05 28.15
N ILE A 92 -16.16 -8.43 27.57
CA ILE A 92 -14.87 -8.29 28.23
C ILE A 92 -14.74 -6.79 28.46
N ALA A 93 -14.86 -6.37 29.71
CA ALA A 93 -14.61 -5.00 30.13
C ALA A 93 -13.18 -4.66 29.68
N VAL A 94 -13.08 -3.88 28.61
CA VAL A 94 -11.79 -3.54 27.99
C VAL A 94 -11.19 -2.40 28.79
N ASN A 95 -9.94 -2.58 29.25
CA ASN A 95 -9.21 -1.61 30.04
C ASN A 95 -9.00 -0.30 29.25
N GLU A 96 -8.83 0.81 29.97
CA GLU A 96 -8.44 2.12 29.44
C GLU A 96 -7.21 2.04 28.54
N LYS A 97 -6.25 1.16 28.87
CA LYS A 97 -5.05 0.91 28.07
C LYS A 97 -5.37 0.38 26.67
N TYR A 98 -6.36 -0.50 26.52
CA TYR A 98 -6.77 -0.97 25.20
C TYR A 98 -7.54 0.11 24.43
N GLN A 99 -8.39 0.88 25.13
CA GLN A 99 -9.14 1.98 24.53
C GLN A 99 -8.23 3.08 23.99
N SER A 100 -7.12 3.38 24.66
CA SER A 100 -6.15 4.36 24.17
C SER A 100 -5.47 3.85 22.89
N VAL A 101 -5.03 2.59 22.86
CA VAL A 101 -4.42 1.97 21.67
C VAL A 101 -5.41 1.90 20.50
N LEU A 102 -6.68 1.60 20.75
CA LEU A 102 -7.75 1.66 19.76
C LEU A 102 -7.85 3.06 19.15
N LYS A 103 -7.99 4.09 19.98
CA LYS A 103 -8.12 5.49 19.53
C LYS A 103 -6.91 5.92 18.70
N LEU A 104 -5.70 5.55 19.12
CA LEU A 104 -4.47 5.86 18.39
C LEU A 104 -4.43 5.19 17.01
N LYS A 105 -4.81 3.92 16.91
CA LYS A 105 -4.77 3.16 15.64
C LYS A 105 -5.90 3.51 14.69
N GLU A 106 -7.05 3.90 15.22
CA GLU A 106 -8.14 4.48 14.43
C GLU A 106 -7.76 5.84 13.84
N LYS A 107 -7.04 6.67 14.61
CA LYS A 107 -6.58 8.01 14.22
C LYS A 107 -5.21 8.01 13.53
N ALA A 108 -4.62 6.84 13.26
CA ALA A 108 -3.31 6.74 12.64
C ALA A 108 -3.26 7.66 11.39
N PRO A 109 -2.21 8.47 11.22
CA PRO A 109 -2.17 9.51 10.20
C PRO A 109 -2.49 8.96 8.81
N GLN A 110 -3.37 9.65 8.10
CA GLN A 110 -3.52 9.45 6.67
C GLN A 110 -2.24 9.93 5.98
N ILE A 111 -1.60 9.07 5.19
CA ILE A 111 -0.35 9.36 4.46
C ILE A 111 -0.49 10.63 3.60
N SER A 112 -1.70 10.90 3.09
CA SER A 112 -2.02 12.12 2.37
C SER A 112 -3.50 12.48 2.52
N SER A 113 -3.81 13.77 2.48
CA SER A 113 -5.20 14.24 2.45
C SER A 113 -5.90 13.79 1.17
N ALA A 114 -7.23 13.69 1.20
CA ALA A 114 -8.02 13.28 0.04
C ALA A 114 -7.79 14.19 -1.19
N ALA A 115 -7.62 15.50 -0.96
CA ALA A 115 -7.30 16.48 -2.00
C ALA A 115 -5.93 16.21 -2.64
N LYS A 116 -4.88 16.01 -1.81
CA LYS A 116 -3.53 15.67 -2.31
C LYS A 116 -3.54 14.35 -3.08
N ARG A 117 -4.28 13.34 -2.61
CA ARG A 117 -4.42 12.05 -3.29
C ARG A 117 -5.12 12.18 -4.64
N LYS A 118 -6.21 12.95 -4.72
CA LYS A 118 -6.93 13.22 -5.99
C LYS A 118 -6.05 13.96 -6.99
N SER A 119 -5.31 14.96 -6.52
CA SER A 119 -4.33 15.70 -7.34
C SER A 119 -3.24 14.76 -7.87
N PHE A 120 -2.62 13.97 -7.00
CA PHE A 120 -1.62 12.97 -7.38
C PHE A 120 -2.15 11.97 -8.43
N ILE A 121 -3.35 11.43 -8.25
CA ILE A 121 -3.95 10.48 -9.21
C ILE A 121 -4.11 11.10 -10.60
N LYS A 122 -4.44 12.40 -10.68
CA LYS A 122 -4.59 13.11 -11.96
C LYS A 122 -3.25 13.30 -12.68
N GLU A 123 -2.17 13.57 -11.94
CA GLU A 123 -0.85 13.90 -12.51
C GLU A 123 0.09 12.69 -12.67
N ARG A 124 -0.08 11.62 -11.88
CA ARG A 124 0.89 10.51 -11.74
C ARG A 124 1.32 9.87 -13.07
N GLY A 125 0.42 9.76 -14.04
CA GLY A 125 0.73 9.17 -15.34
C GLY A 125 1.71 10.04 -16.13
N MET A 126 1.52 11.36 -16.10
CA MET A 126 2.43 12.33 -16.71
C MET A 126 3.75 12.35 -15.95
N LEU A 127 3.72 12.42 -14.61
CA LEU A 127 4.93 12.41 -13.78
C LEU A 127 5.79 11.17 -14.02
N ALA A 128 5.17 9.99 -14.14
CA ALA A 128 5.88 8.74 -14.41
C ALA A 128 6.57 8.78 -15.78
N LYS A 129 5.86 9.20 -16.84
CA LYS A 129 6.43 9.31 -18.20
C LYS A 129 7.58 10.31 -18.26
N CYS A 130 7.39 11.50 -17.68
CA CYS A 130 8.42 12.53 -17.61
C CYS A 130 9.65 12.06 -16.85
N PHE A 131 9.46 11.36 -15.72
CA PHE A 131 10.58 10.84 -14.93
C PHE A 131 11.31 9.71 -15.66
N LEU A 132 10.61 8.83 -16.37
CA LEU A 132 11.26 7.83 -17.24
C LEU A 132 12.11 8.48 -18.34
N ALA A 133 11.57 9.48 -19.04
CA ALA A 133 12.32 10.18 -20.08
C ALA A 133 13.58 10.85 -19.51
N ARG A 134 13.45 11.44 -18.31
CA ARG A 134 14.58 12.04 -17.61
C ARG A 134 15.65 11.02 -17.22
N LEU A 135 15.25 9.88 -16.67
CA LEU A 135 16.18 8.79 -16.38
C LEU A 135 16.89 8.30 -17.65
N GLU A 136 16.13 8.12 -18.72
CA GLU A 136 16.66 7.65 -20.00
C GLU A 136 17.71 8.60 -20.59
N ASP A 137 17.48 9.91 -20.49
CA ASP A 137 18.40 10.96 -20.97
C ASP A 137 19.62 11.10 -20.04
N GLU A 138 19.39 11.35 -18.74
CA GLU A 138 20.45 11.73 -17.79
C GLU A 138 21.30 10.55 -17.29
N VAL A 139 20.77 9.32 -17.30
CA VAL A 139 21.46 8.15 -16.70
C VAL A 139 21.77 7.07 -17.73
N PHE A 140 20.84 6.78 -18.64
CA PHE A 140 20.95 5.63 -19.54
C PHE A 140 21.41 5.99 -20.96
N GLN A 141 21.39 7.27 -21.34
CA GLN A 141 21.71 7.80 -22.67
C GLN A 141 21.01 7.04 -23.82
N GLY A 142 19.71 6.80 -23.70
CA GLY A 142 18.93 6.12 -24.76
C GLY A 142 19.10 4.59 -24.82
N ARG A 143 19.91 3.98 -23.95
CA ARG A 143 20.23 2.54 -24.01
C ARG A 143 19.12 1.64 -23.52
N LEU A 144 18.20 2.11 -22.66
CA LEU A 144 17.08 1.25 -22.25
C LEU A 144 16.07 1.08 -23.38
N THR A 145 15.76 2.16 -24.09
CA THR A 145 14.67 2.19 -25.06
C THR A 145 15.10 1.82 -26.48
N SER A 146 16.35 2.07 -26.85
CA SER A 146 16.87 1.75 -28.20
C SER A 146 16.71 0.28 -28.62
N SER A 147 16.82 -0.65 -27.67
CA SER A 147 16.65 -2.10 -27.89
C SER A 147 15.20 -2.59 -27.76
N LEU A 148 14.24 -1.70 -27.49
CA LEU A 148 12.82 -2.05 -27.36
C LEU A 148 12.07 -1.79 -28.66
N GLU A 149 11.13 -2.69 -28.98
CA GLU A 149 10.34 -2.63 -30.21
C GLU A 149 9.60 -1.29 -30.37
N LYS A 150 9.03 -0.77 -29.29
CA LYS A 150 8.30 0.51 -29.27
C LYS A 150 9.15 1.72 -28.90
N LYS A 151 10.45 1.52 -28.64
CA LYS A 151 11.33 2.56 -28.10
C LYS A 151 10.76 3.31 -26.89
N GLU A 152 9.96 2.62 -26.06
CA GLU A 152 9.36 3.16 -24.85
C GLU A 152 9.21 2.07 -23.79
N ILE A 153 9.21 2.47 -22.53
CA ILE A 153 8.84 1.62 -21.39
C ILE A 153 7.38 1.92 -21.03
N GLY A 154 6.52 0.90 -21.11
CA GLY A 154 5.11 1.04 -20.75
C GLY A 154 4.91 1.29 -19.25
N ILE A 155 3.93 2.10 -18.87
CA ILE A 155 3.48 2.26 -17.48
C ILE A 155 2.07 1.69 -17.33
N VAL A 156 1.90 0.73 -16.43
CA VAL A 156 0.61 0.10 -16.13
C VAL A 156 0.25 0.32 -14.68
N TRP A 157 -0.93 0.86 -14.41
CA TRP A 157 -1.43 1.04 -13.05
C TRP A 157 -2.28 -0.16 -12.61
N SER A 158 -1.81 -0.86 -11.57
CA SER A 158 -2.41 -2.08 -11.05
C SER A 158 -3.29 -1.81 -9.83
N LYS A 159 -4.55 -2.25 -9.94
CA LYS A 159 -5.51 -2.31 -8.83
C LYS A 159 -5.30 -3.55 -7.94
N SER A 160 -4.60 -4.57 -8.41
CA SER A 160 -4.42 -5.84 -7.71
C SER A 160 -3.27 -5.77 -6.69
N PHE A 161 -2.25 -4.96 -6.95
CA PHE A 161 -1.12 -4.77 -6.04
C PHE A 161 -1.57 -4.11 -4.73
N SER A 162 -1.60 -4.91 -3.67
CA SER A 162 -2.10 -4.52 -2.35
C SER A 162 -0.98 -4.15 -1.37
N THR A 163 0.19 -4.76 -1.53
CA THR A 163 1.40 -4.54 -0.71
C THR A 163 2.65 -4.26 -1.52
N THR A 164 2.67 -4.62 -2.81
CA THR A 164 3.77 -4.37 -3.73
C THR A 164 3.64 -2.98 -4.32
N ALA A 165 4.74 -2.22 -4.37
CA ALA A 165 4.76 -0.85 -4.89
C ALA A 165 4.84 -0.83 -6.42
N GLY A 166 5.75 -1.62 -6.99
CA GLY A 166 5.95 -1.76 -8.42
C GLY A 166 6.49 -3.12 -8.82
N ARG A 167 6.55 -3.36 -10.13
CA ARG A 167 7.23 -4.51 -10.75
C ARG A 167 7.67 -4.18 -12.17
N ALA A 168 8.95 -4.36 -12.44
CA ALA A 168 9.49 -4.40 -13.79
C ALA A 168 9.10 -5.70 -14.53
N ASN A 169 8.73 -5.58 -15.80
CA ASN A 169 8.42 -6.71 -16.66
C ASN A 169 9.11 -6.54 -18.01
N LEU A 170 9.68 -7.63 -18.52
CA LEU A 170 10.25 -7.72 -19.86
C LEU A 170 9.62 -8.89 -20.60
N LYS A 171 8.96 -8.63 -21.73
CA LYS A 171 8.35 -9.63 -22.59
C LYS A 171 9.20 -9.80 -23.84
N ARG A 172 9.52 -11.05 -24.17
CA ARG A 172 10.27 -11.45 -25.36
C ARG A 172 9.52 -12.60 -26.03
N ASN A 173 9.38 -12.58 -27.37
CA ASN A 173 8.71 -13.66 -28.09
C ASN A 173 9.49 -14.96 -28.09
N ASN A 174 10.83 -14.86 -28.13
CA ASN A 174 11.74 -15.98 -27.88
C ASN A 174 12.73 -15.54 -26.80
N LYS A 175 12.92 -16.36 -25.76
CA LYS A 175 13.87 -16.08 -24.68
C LYS A 175 15.31 -16.11 -25.15
N ASP A 176 15.60 -16.91 -26.17
CA ASP A 176 16.94 -17.13 -26.72
C ASP A 176 17.29 -16.13 -27.84
N ALA A 177 16.31 -15.36 -28.33
CA ALA A 177 16.56 -14.35 -29.35
C ALA A 177 17.26 -13.12 -28.76
N PRO A 178 18.17 -12.47 -29.51
CA PRO A 178 18.74 -11.19 -29.12
C PRO A 178 17.66 -10.16 -28.79
N LEU A 179 17.93 -9.29 -27.82
CA LEU A 179 17.08 -8.13 -27.53
C LEU A 179 16.99 -7.25 -28.79
N GLY A 180 15.80 -6.77 -29.15
CA GLY A 180 15.66 -5.81 -30.24
C GLY A 180 14.31 -5.82 -30.95
N LYS A 181 13.98 -6.90 -31.67
CA LYS A 181 12.88 -6.84 -32.64
C LYS A 181 11.49 -7.14 -32.07
N LYS A 182 11.42 -7.86 -30.95
CA LYS A 182 10.17 -8.38 -30.36
C LYS A 182 10.25 -8.34 -28.84
N THR A 183 10.83 -7.26 -28.32
CA THR A 183 11.06 -7.05 -26.89
C THR A 183 10.28 -5.84 -26.42
N TYR A 184 9.42 -6.06 -25.43
CA TYR A 184 8.58 -5.02 -24.83
C TYR A 184 8.81 -4.98 -23.32
N ALA A 185 9.15 -3.81 -22.79
CA ALA A 185 9.30 -3.58 -21.36
C ALA A 185 8.15 -2.74 -20.83
N TYR A 186 7.68 -3.06 -19.62
CA TYR A 186 6.72 -2.23 -18.91
C TYR A 186 6.87 -2.37 -17.41
N ILE A 187 6.47 -1.32 -16.69
CA ILE A 187 6.49 -1.25 -15.24
C ILE A 187 5.05 -1.19 -14.75
N GLU A 188 4.68 -2.14 -13.90
CA GLU A 188 3.42 -2.14 -13.19
C GLU A 188 3.59 -1.37 -11.87
N LEU A 189 2.73 -0.40 -11.59
CA LEU A 189 2.74 0.41 -10.37
C LEU A 189 1.42 0.25 -9.61
N SER A 190 1.47 0.20 -8.29
CA SER A 190 0.27 0.03 -7.46
C SER A 190 -0.51 1.33 -7.27
N ASP A 191 -1.81 1.30 -7.56
CA ASP A 191 -2.75 2.37 -7.20
C ASP A 191 -2.86 2.61 -5.69
N LYS A 192 -2.60 1.58 -4.89
CA LYS A 192 -2.87 1.56 -3.44
C LYS A 192 -1.65 1.94 -2.62
N VAL A 193 -0.46 1.64 -3.12
CA VAL A 193 0.81 1.83 -2.40
C VAL A 193 1.50 3.13 -2.82
N ILE A 194 1.47 3.45 -4.12
CA ILE A 194 2.04 4.68 -4.67
C ILE A 194 1.00 5.79 -4.60
N VAL A 195 1.11 6.64 -3.57
CA VAL A 195 0.15 7.71 -3.27
C VAL A 195 0.79 9.10 -3.13
N THR A 196 2.10 9.20 -3.35
CA THR A 196 2.89 10.44 -3.35
C THR A 196 3.90 10.43 -4.50
N LYS A 197 4.41 11.62 -4.88
CA LYS A 197 5.43 11.76 -5.94
C LYS A 197 6.74 11.06 -5.57
N GLU A 198 7.17 11.21 -4.33
CA GLU A 198 8.37 10.54 -3.78
C GLU A 198 8.28 9.02 -3.96
N ARG A 199 7.19 8.39 -3.52
CA ARG A 199 6.99 6.95 -3.69
C ARG A 199 6.99 6.54 -5.17
N LEU A 200 6.37 7.37 -6.02
CA LEU A 200 6.37 7.14 -7.47
C LEU A 200 7.79 7.13 -8.03
N TYR A 201 8.61 8.11 -7.70
CA TYR A 201 9.95 8.23 -8.24
C TYR A 201 10.91 7.16 -7.70
N ASN A 202 10.92 6.93 -6.38
CA ASN A 202 11.75 5.91 -5.77
C ASN A 202 11.42 4.51 -6.33
N THR A 203 10.12 4.20 -6.44
CA THR A 203 9.70 2.94 -7.04
C THR A 203 10.00 2.86 -8.52
N LEU A 204 9.72 3.90 -9.29
CA LEU A 204 9.99 3.85 -10.72
C LEU A 204 11.49 3.71 -11.00
N ALA A 205 12.35 4.41 -10.25
CA ALA A 205 13.79 4.26 -10.36
C ALA A 205 14.27 2.84 -9.99
N HIS A 206 13.74 2.26 -8.91
CA HIS A 206 13.98 0.86 -8.54
C HIS A 206 13.64 -0.10 -9.69
N GLU A 207 12.42 0.01 -10.24
CA GLU A 207 11.98 -0.87 -11.31
C GLU A 207 12.81 -0.67 -12.59
N VAL A 208 13.27 0.56 -12.86
CA VAL A 208 14.14 0.85 -14.00
C VAL A 208 15.54 0.26 -13.80
N CYS A 209 16.10 0.22 -12.59
CA CYS A 209 17.36 -0.48 -12.32
C CYS A 209 17.26 -1.97 -12.69
N HIS A 210 16.14 -2.63 -12.41
CA HIS A 210 15.91 -3.99 -12.87
C HIS A 210 15.90 -4.09 -14.39
N LEU A 211 15.19 -3.19 -15.09
CA LEU A 211 15.19 -3.17 -16.55
C LEU A 211 16.59 -2.92 -17.12
N ALA A 212 17.39 -2.05 -16.51
CA ALA A 212 18.76 -1.77 -16.93
C ALA A 212 19.64 -3.01 -16.86
N CYS A 213 19.59 -3.76 -15.75
CA CYS A 213 20.30 -5.03 -15.66
C CYS A 213 19.87 -6.01 -16.75
N TRP A 214 18.58 -6.11 -17.03
CA TRP A 214 18.06 -7.06 -18.03
C TRP A 214 18.33 -6.66 -19.48
N ILE A 215 18.37 -5.35 -19.77
CA ILE A 215 18.44 -4.82 -21.13
C ILE A 215 19.86 -4.45 -21.53
N ILE A 216 20.60 -3.81 -20.62
CA ILE A 216 21.93 -3.25 -20.90
C ILE A 216 23.00 -4.28 -20.55
N ASP A 217 22.97 -4.82 -19.33
CA ASP A 217 24.03 -5.71 -18.83
C ASP A 217 23.72 -7.20 -19.07
N ASN A 218 22.51 -7.51 -19.55
CA ASN A 218 22.02 -8.88 -19.75
C ASN A 218 22.12 -9.76 -18.47
N GLU A 219 21.98 -9.15 -17.29
CA GLU A 219 22.03 -9.79 -15.97
C GLU A 219 20.61 -9.94 -15.39
N MET A 220 20.10 -11.17 -15.33
CA MET A 220 18.74 -11.49 -14.87
C MET A 220 18.67 -12.34 -13.61
N GLN A 221 19.76 -13.02 -13.24
CA GLN A 221 19.78 -14.06 -12.22
C GLN A 221 19.88 -13.48 -10.81
N ASN A 222 20.56 -12.34 -10.66
CA ASN A 222 20.85 -11.73 -9.37
C ASN A 222 19.99 -10.46 -9.15
N PRO A 223 18.70 -10.60 -8.78
CA PRO A 223 17.88 -9.43 -8.45
C PRO A 223 18.48 -8.72 -7.24
N HIS A 224 18.66 -7.40 -7.34
CA HIS A 224 19.29 -6.56 -6.31
C HIS A 224 20.79 -6.83 -6.07
N GLY A 225 21.46 -7.60 -6.94
CA GLY A 225 22.91 -7.84 -6.89
C GLY A 225 23.76 -6.64 -7.36
N ALA A 226 25.03 -6.91 -7.68
CA ALA A 226 26.02 -5.90 -8.06
C ALA A 226 25.55 -4.96 -9.17
N CYS A 227 24.94 -5.51 -10.24
CA CYS A 227 24.36 -4.72 -11.34
C CYS A 227 23.31 -3.71 -10.83
N PHE A 228 22.34 -4.19 -10.05
CA PHE A 228 21.26 -3.35 -9.55
C PHE A 228 21.80 -2.25 -8.62
N LYS A 229 22.71 -2.62 -7.71
CA LYS A 229 23.37 -1.66 -6.80
C LYS A 229 24.14 -0.61 -7.58
N ALA A 230 24.83 -0.98 -8.65
CA ALA A 230 25.57 -0.06 -9.51
C ALA A 230 24.65 0.95 -10.21
N TRP A 231 23.56 0.49 -10.84
CA TRP A 231 22.57 1.40 -11.44
C TRP A 231 21.86 2.27 -10.40
N GLY A 232 21.51 1.68 -9.25
CA GLY A 232 20.90 2.42 -8.14
C GLY A 232 21.80 3.56 -7.68
N LYS A 233 23.10 3.29 -7.50
CA LYS A 233 24.09 4.31 -7.15
C LYS A 233 24.24 5.39 -8.22
N ARG A 234 24.22 5.04 -9.52
CA ARG A 234 24.24 6.06 -10.58
C ARG A 234 23.04 6.98 -10.55
N ILE A 235 21.83 6.42 -10.39
CA ILE A 235 20.62 7.23 -10.29
C ILE A 235 20.68 8.12 -9.05
N MET A 236 21.03 7.58 -7.88
CA MET A 236 21.07 8.37 -6.63
C MET A 236 22.16 9.45 -6.64
N ASN A 237 23.31 9.19 -7.30
CA ASN A 237 24.35 10.20 -7.47
C ASN A 237 23.88 11.35 -8.39
N ASN A 238 23.15 11.05 -9.47
CA ASN A 238 22.63 12.05 -10.40
C ASN A 238 21.38 12.77 -9.85
N MET A 239 20.56 12.07 -9.06
CA MET A 239 19.28 12.54 -8.52
C MET A 239 19.22 12.31 -7.01
N PRO A 240 19.84 13.18 -6.17
CA PRO A 240 19.96 12.96 -4.72
C PRO A 240 18.65 12.90 -3.93
N TYR A 241 17.51 13.31 -4.53
CA TYR A 241 16.17 13.20 -3.93
C TYR A 241 15.53 11.82 -4.15
N ILE A 242 16.19 10.93 -4.88
CA ILE A 242 15.76 9.55 -5.12
C ILE A 242 16.44 8.64 -4.11
N GLU A 243 15.67 7.72 -3.53
CA GLU A 243 16.18 6.67 -2.66
C GLU A 243 15.82 5.30 -3.24
N ILE A 244 16.84 4.53 -3.65
CA ILE A 244 16.67 3.18 -4.18
C ILE A 244 17.21 2.19 -3.15
N THR A 245 16.33 1.35 -2.66
CA THR A 245 16.65 0.22 -1.79
C THR A 245 16.23 -1.08 -2.45
N SER A 246 16.68 -2.23 -1.94
CA SER A 246 16.24 -3.55 -2.44
C SER A 246 14.75 -3.82 -2.17
N LYS A 247 14.13 -3.11 -1.22
CA LYS A 247 12.72 -3.28 -0.89
C LYS A 247 12.10 -1.98 -0.41
N HIS A 248 11.00 -1.62 -1.06
CA HIS A 248 10.09 -0.58 -0.60
C HIS A 248 9.50 -0.92 0.78
N ASN A 249 9.73 -0.05 1.77
CA ASN A 249 9.14 -0.14 3.10
C ASN A 249 8.16 1.02 3.34
N TYR A 250 7.09 1.08 2.55
CA TYR A 250 6.10 2.12 2.66
C TYR A 250 5.00 1.77 3.66
N ASP A 251 4.58 2.74 4.46
CA ASP A 251 3.32 2.64 5.19
C ASP A 251 2.14 2.58 4.21
N ILE A 252 1.23 1.63 4.41
CA ILE A 252 0.04 1.45 3.57
C ILE A 252 -1.19 1.74 4.42
N ASP A 253 -2.00 2.70 3.98
CA ASP A 253 -3.28 2.98 4.63
C ASP A 253 -4.34 1.98 4.17
N PHE A 254 -4.62 1.00 5.01
CA PHE A 254 -5.65 0.00 4.77
C PHE A 254 -7.03 0.49 5.18
N LYS A 255 -8.01 0.37 4.29
CA LYS A 255 -9.42 0.70 4.57
C LYS A 255 -10.00 -0.08 5.75
N TYR A 256 -9.67 -1.37 5.85
CA TYR A 256 -10.15 -2.23 6.90
C TYR A 256 -9.02 -2.58 7.86
N LYS A 257 -9.26 -2.32 9.15
CA LYS A 257 -8.29 -2.55 10.22
C LYS A 257 -8.94 -3.35 11.33
N TRP A 258 -8.22 -4.35 11.85
CA TRP A 258 -8.62 -5.15 13.01
C TRP A 258 -7.51 -5.14 14.05
N LEU A 259 -7.90 -5.00 15.32
CA LEU A 259 -6.99 -5.03 16.45
C LEU A 259 -7.23 -6.31 17.25
N CYS A 260 -6.15 -7.00 17.63
CA CYS A 260 -6.25 -8.08 18.61
C CYS A 260 -6.69 -7.53 19.97
N ILE A 261 -7.70 -8.16 20.59
CA ILE A 261 -8.26 -7.72 21.89
C ILE A 261 -7.30 -7.94 23.05
N ASN A 262 -6.31 -8.82 22.89
CA ASN A 262 -5.32 -9.06 23.93
C ASN A 262 -4.38 -7.86 24.04
N GLU A 263 -4.44 -7.18 25.17
CA GLU A 263 -3.72 -5.92 25.44
C GLU A 263 -2.20 -6.08 25.42
N LYS A 264 -1.69 -7.28 25.71
CA LYS A 264 -0.25 -7.58 25.59
C LYS A 264 0.18 -7.78 24.14
N CYS A 265 -0.76 -8.10 23.24
CA CYS A 265 -0.49 -8.36 21.84
C CYS A 265 -0.74 -7.12 20.97
N ASN A 266 -1.95 -6.55 21.02
CA ASN A 266 -2.36 -5.38 20.24
C ASN A 266 -2.00 -5.46 18.75
N LYS A 267 -1.89 -6.65 18.15
CA LYS A 267 -1.52 -6.79 16.74
C LYS A 267 -2.58 -6.12 15.86
N LEU A 268 -2.13 -5.22 14.98
CA LEU A 268 -2.96 -4.57 13.98
C LEU A 268 -2.89 -5.35 12.66
N TYR A 269 -4.06 -5.68 12.12
CA TYR A 269 -4.22 -6.31 10.82
C TYR A 269 -4.86 -5.31 9.86
N GLY A 270 -4.21 -5.06 8.73
CA GLY A 270 -4.73 -4.18 7.67
C GLY A 270 -5.05 -4.96 6.40
N ARG A 271 -6.21 -4.67 5.80
CA ARG A 271 -6.64 -5.19 4.49
C ARG A 271 -7.37 -4.13 3.67
N HIS A 272 -7.29 -4.24 2.35
CA HIS A 272 -8.03 -3.39 1.42
C HIS A 272 -9.50 -3.80 1.25
N SER A 273 -9.86 -5.02 1.67
CA SER A 273 -11.22 -5.56 1.68
C SER A 273 -11.62 -6.08 3.06
N LYS A 274 -12.92 -6.29 3.29
CA LYS A 274 -13.46 -6.89 4.53
C LYS A 274 -13.30 -8.42 4.52
N SER A 275 -12.08 -8.90 4.28
CA SER A 275 -11.80 -10.34 4.14
C SER A 275 -11.58 -11.07 5.46
N ILE A 276 -11.42 -10.34 6.56
CA ILE A 276 -11.30 -10.93 7.88
C ILE A 276 -12.66 -10.98 8.55
N ASN A 277 -13.09 -12.18 8.94
CA ASN A 277 -14.27 -12.38 9.78
C ASN A 277 -13.82 -12.56 11.24
N PRO A 278 -14.04 -11.56 12.12
CA PRO A 278 -13.69 -11.62 13.53
C PRO A 278 -14.26 -12.79 14.31
N GLN A 279 -15.38 -13.38 13.88
CA GLN A 279 -15.99 -14.53 14.57
C GLN A 279 -15.31 -15.86 14.21
N LYS A 280 -14.70 -15.95 13.03
CA LYS A 280 -14.05 -17.19 12.53
C LYS A 280 -12.53 -17.13 12.63
N GLN A 281 -11.95 -15.94 12.67
CA GLN A 281 -10.51 -15.74 12.60
C GLN A 281 -10.00 -15.05 13.86
N VAL A 282 -8.93 -15.61 14.41
CA VAL A 282 -8.26 -15.12 15.62
C VAL A 282 -6.89 -14.51 15.29
N CYS A 283 -6.31 -13.84 16.27
CA CYS A 283 -4.95 -13.31 16.18
C CYS A 283 -3.96 -14.44 15.94
N ARG A 284 -3.14 -14.32 14.89
CA ARG A 284 -2.15 -15.36 14.55
C ARG A 284 -1.09 -15.56 15.64
N LEU A 285 -0.75 -14.50 16.37
CA LEU A 285 0.32 -14.48 17.37
C LEU A 285 -0.12 -15.09 18.71
N CYS A 286 -1.23 -14.61 19.28
CA CYS A 286 -1.67 -15.01 20.63
C CYS A 286 -2.97 -15.81 20.66
N LYS A 287 -3.57 -16.09 19.49
CA LYS A 287 -4.83 -16.83 19.32
C LYS A 287 -6.08 -16.18 19.97
N SER A 288 -5.95 -14.98 20.53
CA SER A 288 -7.08 -14.21 21.05
C SER A 288 -7.92 -13.62 19.93
N GLN A 289 -9.16 -13.24 20.24
CA GLN A 289 -10.08 -12.62 19.29
C GLN A 289 -9.53 -11.30 18.71
N ILE A 290 -10.05 -10.92 17.55
CA ILE A 290 -9.75 -9.65 16.90
C ILE A 290 -11.03 -8.83 16.76
N LYS A 291 -10.93 -7.51 16.82
CA LYS A 291 -12.07 -6.60 16.68
C LYS A 291 -11.82 -5.66 15.50
N GLN A 292 -12.82 -5.49 14.64
CA GLN A 292 -12.75 -4.49 13.58
C GLN A 292 -12.78 -3.09 14.19
N ILE A 293 -11.78 -2.27 13.85
CA ILE A 293 -11.66 -0.88 14.31
C ILE A 293 -11.93 0.12 13.18
N CYS A 294 -11.65 -0.27 11.93
CA CYS A 294 -11.95 0.54 10.75
C CYS A 294 -12.64 -0.30 9.67
N PRO A 295 -13.69 0.22 9.01
CA PRO A 295 -14.56 1.30 9.49
C PRO A 295 -15.30 0.88 10.77
N LYS A 296 -15.75 1.85 11.57
CA LYS A 296 -16.58 1.56 12.76
C LYS A 296 -17.87 0.88 12.35
N ILE A 297 -18.16 -0.27 12.94
CA ILE A 297 -19.43 -0.96 12.74
C ILE A 297 -20.50 -0.15 13.46
N LYS A 298 -21.42 0.45 12.69
CA LYS A 298 -22.55 1.20 13.23
C LYS A 298 -23.59 0.22 13.76
N GLN A 299 -24.17 0.54 14.92
CA GLN A 299 -25.33 -0.20 15.42
C GLN A 299 -26.53 0.03 14.49
N PRO A 300 -27.42 -0.96 14.32
CA PRO A 300 -28.59 -0.80 13.49
C PRO A 300 -29.47 0.33 14.04
N ASN A 301 -29.93 1.21 13.16
CA ASN A 301 -30.87 2.25 13.57
C ASN A 301 -32.26 1.66 13.89
N ALA A 302 -33.13 2.43 14.54
CA ALA A 302 -34.46 1.96 14.95
C ALA A 302 -35.29 1.41 13.75
N PHE A 303 -35.15 2.00 12.57
CA PHE A 303 -35.80 1.50 11.36
C PHE A 303 -35.24 0.16 10.89
N GLN A 304 -33.92 -0.06 10.96
CA GLN A 304 -33.28 -1.33 10.61
C GLN A 304 -33.67 -2.45 11.59
N ILE A 305 -33.83 -2.12 12.87
CA ILE A 305 -34.37 -3.03 13.88
C ILE A 305 -35.82 -3.38 13.52
N PHE A 306 -36.66 -2.37 13.27
CA PHE A 306 -38.05 -2.56 12.84
C PHE A 306 -38.17 -3.41 11.57
N LEU A 307 -37.30 -3.17 10.58
CA LEU A 307 -37.22 -3.93 9.34
C LEU A 307 -36.92 -5.41 9.62
N LYS A 308 -35.96 -5.70 10.50
CA LYS A 308 -35.58 -7.07 10.86
C LYS A 308 -36.73 -7.82 11.55
N GLU A 309 -37.45 -7.14 12.44
CA GLU A 309 -38.55 -7.72 13.21
C GLU A 309 -39.81 -7.93 12.37
N ASN A 310 -40.14 -6.98 11.48
CA ASN A 310 -41.42 -6.96 10.77
C ASN A 310 -41.37 -7.53 9.35
N SER A 311 -40.20 -7.58 8.70
CA SER A 311 -40.10 -8.02 7.29
C SER A 311 -40.64 -9.43 7.03
N LYS A 312 -40.36 -10.38 7.93
CA LYS A 312 -40.88 -11.76 7.83
C LYS A 312 -42.40 -11.81 7.95
N ARG A 313 -42.98 -11.00 8.85
CA ARG A 313 -44.42 -10.90 9.04
C ARG A 313 -45.10 -10.36 7.79
N LEU A 314 -44.64 -9.23 7.25
CA LEU A 314 -45.25 -8.65 6.04
C LEU A 314 -45.12 -9.55 4.82
N ARG A 315 -44.00 -10.26 4.66
CA ARG A 315 -43.81 -11.17 3.52
C ARG A 315 -44.74 -12.38 3.58
N LYS A 316 -45.12 -12.85 4.78
CA LYS A 316 -46.13 -13.89 4.96
C LYS A 316 -47.54 -13.38 4.64
N LEU A 317 -47.87 -12.17 5.08
CA LEU A 317 -49.17 -11.53 4.80
C LEU A 317 -49.35 -11.16 3.33
N HIS A 318 -48.25 -10.92 2.62
CA HIS A 318 -48.24 -10.54 1.23
C HIS A 318 -47.20 -11.37 0.46
N PRO A 319 -47.52 -12.59 0.01
CA PRO A 319 -46.56 -13.45 -0.69
C PRO A 319 -46.15 -12.95 -2.08
N HIS A 320 -47.06 -12.27 -2.79
CA HIS A 320 -46.88 -11.86 -4.20
C HIS A 320 -46.34 -10.45 -4.40
N ILE A 321 -45.98 -9.73 -3.33
CA ILE A 321 -45.46 -8.35 -3.47
C ILE A 321 -43.98 -8.34 -3.81
N THR A 322 -43.59 -7.34 -4.60
CA THR A 322 -42.19 -7.11 -4.95
C THR A 322 -41.39 -6.59 -3.75
N HIS A 323 -40.06 -6.72 -3.81
CA HIS A 323 -39.19 -6.16 -2.77
C HIS A 323 -39.40 -4.65 -2.58
N LYS A 324 -39.64 -3.91 -3.67
CA LYS A 324 -39.90 -2.46 -3.63
C LYS A 324 -41.17 -2.14 -2.84
N GLU A 325 -42.25 -2.89 -3.08
CA GLU A 325 -43.52 -2.73 -2.37
C GLU A 325 -43.44 -3.15 -0.91
N LEU A 326 -42.71 -4.23 -0.60
CA LEU A 326 -42.44 -4.65 0.78
C LEU A 326 -41.72 -3.56 1.57
N MET A 327 -40.68 -2.95 0.99
CA MET A 327 -39.96 -1.85 1.64
C MET A 327 -40.85 -0.62 1.84
N LYS A 328 -41.74 -0.31 0.89
CA LYS A 328 -42.72 0.78 1.03
C LYS A 328 -43.68 0.51 2.19
N LYS A 329 -44.31 -0.67 2.24
CA LYS A 329 -45.22 -1.06 3.34
C LYS A 329 -44.54 -1.05 4.71
N LEU A 330 -43.29 -1.53 4.79
CA LEU A 330 -42.49 -1.47 6.02
C LEU A 330 -42.20 -0.04 6.46
N SER A 331 -41.92 0.86 5.52
CA SER A 331 -41.73 2.28 5.81
C SER A 331 -43.02 2.91 6.36
N ASP A 332 -44.15 2.68 5.69
CA ASP A 332 -45.45 3.23 6.10
C ASP A 332 -45.86 2.72 7.49
N GLU A 333 -45.68 1.42 7.76
CA GLU A 333 -45.92 0.86 9.10
C GLU A 333 -44.98 1.46 10.15
N TYR A 334 -43.69 1.63 9.84
CA TYR A 334 -42.75 2.24 10.77
C TYR A 334 -43.16 3.67 11.14
N HIS A 335 -43.56 4.49 10.16
CA HIS A 335 -44.05 5.85 10.43
C HIS A 335 -45.30 5.84 11.32
N ARG A 336 -46.29 4.98 11.01
CA ARG A 336 -47.49 4.82 11.86
C ARG A 336 -47.13 4.43 13.30
N THR A 337 -46.16 3.53 13.50
CA THR A 337 -45.73 3.16 14.87
C THR A 337 -45.00 4.28 15.59
N LYS A 338 -44.26 5.14 14.87
CA LYS A 338 -43.62 6.31 15.47
C LYS A 338 -44.66 7.36 15.87
N ASP A 339 -45.63 7.63 15.02
CA ASP A 339 -46.69 8.62 15.28
C ASP A 339 -47.56 8.17 16.45
N ALA A 340 -47.93 6.89 16.52
CA ALA A 340 -48.65 6.31 17.65
C ALA A 340 -47.85 6.44 18.96
N LYS A 341 -46.55 6.15 18.95
CA LYS A 341 -45.69 6.31 20.14
C LYS A 341 -45.59 7.77 20.58
N GLN A 342 -45.45 8.72 19.64
CA GLN A 342 -45.40 10.15 19.96
C GLN A 342 -46.73 10.66 20.54
N ASN A 343 -47.87 10.19 20.02
CA ASN A 343 -49.19 10.56 20.53
C ASN A 343 -49.40 10.03 21.95
N VAL A 344 -48.99 8.78 22.23
CA VAL A 344 -49.03 8.21 23.59
C VAL A 344 -48.09 8.97 24.54
N SER A 345 -46.88 9.34 24.10
CA SER A 345 -45.99 10.14 24.94
C SER A 345 -46.57 11.52 25.27
N LYS A 346 -47.20 12.18 24.30
CA LYS A 346 -47.88 13.47 24.52
C LYS A 346 -49.06 13.36 25.49
N SER A 347 -49.87 12.30 25.38
CA SER A 347 -51.00 12.11 26.29
C SER A 347 -50.53 11.82 27.72
N VAL A 348 -49.46 11.03 27.89
CA VAL A 348 -48.89 10.77 29.22
C VAL A 348 -48.32 12.04 29.87
N SER A 349 -47.63 12.91 29.10
CA SER A 349 -47.11 14.17 29.63
C SER A 349 -48.18 15.20 29.99
N LEU A 350 -49.34 15.18 29.31
CA LEU A 350 -50.46 16.06 29.63
C LEU A 350 -51.10 15.68 30.97
N ILE A 351 -51.24 14.38 31.25
CA ILE A 351 -51.80 13.88 32.51
C ILE A 351 -50.88 14.24 33.69
N SER A 352 -49.56 14.11 33.53
CA SER A 352 -48.62 14.46 34.62
C SER A 352 -48.51 15.96 34.89
N SER A 353 -49.04 16.82 34.02
CA SER A 353 -48.99 18.29 34.19
C SER A 353 -50.28 18.86 34.78
N SER A 354 -51.35 18.06 34.89
CA SER A 354 -52.61 18.47 35.53
C SER A 354 -52.74 18.03 36.99
N ASP A 355 -51.79 17.23 37.49
CA ASP A 355 -51.76 16.73 38.88
C ASP A 355 -50.81 17.53 39.80
N LEU A 356 -50.38 18.73 39.37
CA LEU A 356 -49.65 19.73 40.17
C LEU A 356 -50.50 20.99 40.28
#